data_AF-A0A3C0TNK9-F1
#
_entry.id   AF-A0A3C0TNK9-F1
#
_cell.length_a   1.000
_cell.length_b   1.000
_cell.length_c   1.000
_cell.angle_alpha   90.00
_cell.angle_beta   90.00
_cell.angle_gamma   90.00
#
_symmetry.space_group_name_H-M   'P 1'
#
loop_
_entity.id
_entity.type
_entity.pdbx_description
1 polymer ?
#
loop_
_entity_poly.entity_id
_entity_poly.type
_entity_poly.pdbx_seq_one_letter_code
_entity_poly.pdbx_strand_id
1 'polypeptide(L)'
;MKRKRWYIVIAAVILSCAGAAAAQTFARTDAVETKSSGKINWTVGEVYAKGIGSPPARAMNSAQARAMATRAAQVVAYRNLLETVKGVRIDSETLVEKYIVKSDVIRIRVEGIVKGARIVKKRHLSDGSVEVLVAMPMKGAFMNAIVPDDFGSSTVTPLPVKPAPISPAVPEPKPAPSRPEPSKPMPSNRPEPPKPAPIPPPPSSPSTTVFSGGIATGVVIDGRGLGLKPALLPRIVDPQGSEIYVGQVVTRTNAVEQGVAGYAKDVKAAANNFRVTDNPVVMKGTRAVGNARTDIMLAQADAVKLRNLSGKGDFLQNCRVIIVY
;
A
#
# COMPACT_ATOMS: atom_id res chain seq x y z
N MET A 1 33.65 46.62 63.58
CA MET A 1 33.60 45.15 63.49
C MET A 1 32.59 44.72 62.42
N LYS A 2 33.12 44.06 61.37
CA LYS A 2 32.51 43.23 60.30
C LYS A 2 31.00 43.37 59.98
N ARG A 3 30.68 44.10 58.90
CA ARG A 3 29.40 43.99 58.16
C ARG A 3 29.55 42.92 57.07
N LYS A 4 28.82 41.80 57.18
CA LYS A 4 28.80 40.71 56.19
C LYS A 4 27.93 41.14 55.00
N ARG A 5 28.55 41.30 53.83
CA ARG A 5 27.84 41.39 52.53
C ARG A 5 27.53 39.98 52.05
N TRP A 6 26.25 39.65 51.89
CA TRP A 6 25.80 38.45 51.19
C TRP A 6 25.83 38.72 49.68
N TYR A 7 26.66 37.97 48.95
CA TYR A 7 26.61 37.91 47.50
C TYR A 7 25.65 36.79 47.11
N ILE A 8 24.53 37.16 46.47
CA ILE A 8 23.64 36.22 45.80
C ILE A 8 24.33 35.84 44.48
N VAL A 9 24.84 34.61 44.40
CA VAL A 9 25.34 34.04 43.14
C VAL A 9 24.13 33.47 42.39
N ILE A 10 23.70 34.16 41.34
CA ILE A 10 22.70 33.66 40.39
C ILE A 10 23.41 32.63 39.50
N ALA A 11 23.18 31.35 39.76
CA ALA A 11 23.58 30.28 38.86
C ALA A 11 22.67 30.30 37.62
N ALA A 12 23.16 30.89 36.52
CA ALA A 12 22.52 30.80 35.22
C ALA A 12 22.64 29.36 34.70
N VAL A 13 21.58 28.58 34.85
CA VAL A 13 21.44 27.28 34.20
C VAL A 13 21.22 27.53 32.72
N ILE A 14 22.31 27.49 31.95
CA ILE A 14 22.26 27.45 30.49
C ILE A 14 21.77 26.05 30.12
N LEU A 15 20.45 25.92 29.90
CA LEU A 15 19.85 24.74 29.32
C LEU A 15 20.28 24.67 27.84
N SER A 16 21.41 24.03 27.60
CA SER A 16 21.87 23.68 26.26
C SER A 16 20.84 22.69 25.67
N CYS A 17 19.96 23.20 24.82
CA CYS A 17 19.21 22.38 23.88
C CYS A 17 20.20 21.75 22.90
N ALA A 18 20.84 20.66 23.33
CA ALA A 18 21.50 19.73 22.43
C ALA A 18 20.41 19.16 21.54
N GLY A 19 20.34 19.66 20.30
CA GLY A 19 19.47 19.13 19.26
C GLY A 19 19.68 17.62 19.18
N ALA A 20 18.66 16.87 19.59
CA ALA A 20 18.62 15.45 19.38
C ALA A 20 18.64 15.22 17.87
N ALA A 21 19.82 14.91 17.33
CA ALA A 21 19.90 14.23 16.06
C ALA A 21 19.14 12.92 16.25
N ALA A 22 17.88 12.90 15.80
CA ALA A 22 17.04 11.72 15.79
C ALA A 22 17.72 10.68 14.91
N ALA A 23 18.61 9.88 15.50
CA ALA A 23 18.94 8.58 14.99
C ALA A 23 17.62 7.81 15.04
N GLN A 24 16.89 7.81 13.92
CA GLN A 24 15.65 7.06 13.78
C GLN A 24 15.97 5.59 14.00
N THR A 25 15.73 5.17 15.24
CA THR A 25 15.63 3.77 15.61
C THR A 25 14.26 3.38 15.12
N PHE A 26 14.17 2.43 14.18
CA PHE A 26 12.90 1.79 13.85
C PHE A 26 12.26 1.38 15.18
N ALA A 27 11.09 1.92 15.51
CA ALA A 27 10.48 1.57 16.77
C ALA A 27 10.20 0.07 16.75
N ARG A 28 10.31 -0.63 17.89
CA ARG A 28 10.04 -2.08 17.94
C ARG A 28 8.64 -2.45 17.42
N THR A 29 7.72 -1.49 17.41
CA THR A 29 6.34 -1.62 16.96
C THR A 29 6.14 -1.32 15.47
N ASP A 30 7.16 -0.84 14.76
CA ASP A 30 7.04 -0.48 13.35
C ASP A 30 6.86 -1.72 12.47
N ALA A 31 5.97 -1.60 11.49
CA ALA A 31 5.75 -2.58 10.46
C ALA A 31 6.86 -2.49 9.39
N VAL A 32 8.02 -3.08 9.69
CA VAL A 32 9.19 -3.06 8.80
C VAL A 32 9.36 -4.37 8.04
N GLU A 33 9.44 -4.29 6.72
CA GLU A 33 9.87 -5.40 5.86
C GLU A 33 11.34 -5.20 5.49
N THR A 34 12.17 -6.21 5.75
CA THR A 34 13.59 -6.19 5.35
C THR A 34 13.79 -7.03 4.09
N LYS A 35 14.42 -6.44 3.09
CA LYS A 35 14.86 -7.08 1.85
C LYS A 35 16.39 -7.08 1.80
N SER A 36 16.97 -7.80 0.83
CA SER A 36 18.42 -7.80 0.59
C SER A 36 18.97 -6.42 0.23
N SER A 37 18.21 -5.66 -0.57
CA SER A 37 18.59 -4.34 -1.07
C SER A 37 18.24 -3.17 -0.13
N GLY A 38 17.37 -3.38 0.86
CA GLY A 38 16.85 -2.28 1.66
C GLY A 38 15.75 -2.67 2.64
N LYS A 39 15.09 -1.66 3.21
CA LYS A 39 14.00 -1.83 4.18
C LYS A 39 12.80 -0.99 3.75
N ILE A 40 11.59 -1.50 3.94
CA ILE A 40 10.35 -0.75 3.77
C ILE A 40 9.70 -0.63 5.14
N ASN A 41 9.52 0.60 5.61
CA ASN A 41 8.75 0.87 6.82
C ASN A 41 7.34 1.29 6.42
N TRP A 42 6.40 0.36 6.57
CA TRP A 42 5.00 0.54 6.21
C TRP A 42 4.23 1.40 7.23
N THR A 43 4.75 1.53 8.45
CA THR A 43 4.13 2.38 9.49
C THR A 43 4.31 3.86 9.16
N VAL A 44 5.52 4.28 8.80
CA VAL A 44 5.79 5.67 8.41
C VAL A 44 5.64 5.92 6.91
N GLY A 45 5.58 4.86 6.10
CA GLY A 45 5.38 4.95 4.65
C GLY A 45 6.64 5.33 3.88
N GLU A 46 7.81 4.79 4.27
CA GLU A 46 9.09 5.11 3.65
C GLU A 46 9.90 3.87 3.24
N VAL A 47 10.66 4.00 2.15
CA VAL A 47 11.62 2.98 1.69
C VAL A 47 13.03 3.49 1.93
N TYR A 48 13.89 2.64 2.48
CA TYR A 48 15.27 2.94 2.82
C TYR A 48 16.22 1.99 2.10
N ALA A 49 17.34 2.51 1.63
CA ALA A 49 18.40 1.68 1.07
C ALA A 49 19.78 2.25 1.39
N LYS A 50 20.75 1.35 1.50
CA LYS A 50 22.11 1.66 1.93
C LYS A 50 23.08 1.40 0.81
N GLY A 51 24.06 2.28 0.64
CA GLY A 51 25.18 2.10 -0.28
C GLY A 51 26.50 2.38 0.42
N ILE A 52 27.54 1.67 -0.01
CA ILE A 52 28.92 1.87 0.44
C ILE A 52 29.74 2.22 -0.80
N GLY A 53 30.58 3.24 -0.69
CA GLY A 53 31.50 3.66 -1.73
C GLY A 53 32.90 3.80 -1.15
N SER A 54 33.87 3.23 -1.86
CA SER A 54 35.27 3.28 -1.47
C SER A 54 36.02 4.37 -2.26
N PRO A 55 37.07 4.96 -1.66
CA PRO A 55 37.88 5.94 -2.38
C PRO A 55 38.66 5.25 -3.52
N PRO A 56 38.97 5.98 -4.61
CA PRO A 56 39.80 5.43 -5.68
C PRO A 56 41.25 5.23 -5.22
N ALA A 57 41.93 4.24 -5.81
CA ALA A 57 43.33 3.93 -5.47
C ALA A 57 44.31 5.09 -5.71
N ARG A 58 43.98 6.03 -6.61
CA ARG A 58 44.82 7.20 -6.96
C ARG A 58 44.11 8.53 -6.69
N ALA A 59 43.65 8.75 -5.46
CA ALA A 59 43.16 10.07 -5.07
C ALA A 59 44.33 11.03 -4.83
N MET A 60 44.24 12.28 -5.32
CA MET A 60 45.29 13.28 -5.15
C MET A 60 45.39 13.78 -3.71
N ASN A 61 44.26 13.79 -2.98
CA ASN A 61 44.21 14.16 -1.56
C ASN A 61 43.00 13.52 -0.86
N SER A 62 42.99 13.60 0.47
CA SER A 62 41.94 13.00 1.32
C SER A 62 40.55 13.62 1.10
N ALA A 63 40.46 14.90 0.75
CA ALA A 63 39.19 15.56 0.48
C ALA A 63 38.56 15.03 -0.84
N GLN A 64 39.36 14.93 -1.89
CA GLN A 64 38.94 14.36 -3.18
C GLN A 64 38.55 12.88 -3.01
N ALA A 65 39.36 12.11 -2.28
CA ALA A 65 39.07 10.70 -1.97
C ALA A 65 37.69 10.53 -1.32
N ARG A 66 37.39 11.33 -0.28
CA ARG A 66 36.11 11.30 0.44
C ARG A 66 34.94 11.76 -0.43
N ALA A 67 35.14 12.77 -1.27
CA ALA A 67 34.12 13.24 -2.20
C ALA A 67 33.74 12.15 -3.21
N MET A 68 34.74 11.47 -3.79
CA MET A 68 34.51 10.37 -4.72
C MET A 68 33.87 9.15 -4.05
N ALA A 69 34.35 8.75 -2.87
CA ALA A 69 33.73 7.70 -2.06
C ALA A 69 32.26 8.00 -1.74
N THR A 70 31.95 9.25 -1.38
CA THR A 70 30.56 9.68 -1.13
C THR A 70 29.69 9.54 -2.39
N ARG A 71 30.20 9.94 -3.57
CA ARG A 71 29.45 9.80 -4.84
C ARG A 71 29.23 8.35 -5.22
N ALA A 72 30.23 7.50 -5.07
CA ALA A 72 30.10 6.06 -5.28
C ALA A 72 29.06 5.45 -4.34
N ALA A 73 29.09 5.80 -3.05
CA ALA A 73 28.13 5.34 -2.06
C ALA A 73 26.69 5.73 -2.42
N GLN A 74 26.47 6.96 -2.89
CA GLN A 74 25.17 7.44 -3.35
C GLN A 74 24.65 6.63 -4.54
N VAL A 75 25.48 6.38 -5.55
CA VAL A 75 25.09 5.58 -6.73
C VAL A 75 24.64 4.18 -6.32
N VAL A 76 25.40 3.52 -5.43
CA VAL A 76 25.03 2.20 -4.90
C VAL A 76 23.73 2.28 -4.10
N ALA A 77 23.57 3.32 -3.26
CA ALA A 77 22.37 3.50 -2.44
C ALA A 77 21.11 3.70 -3.32
N TYR A 78 21.18 4.50 -4.39
CA TYR A 78 20.08 4.70 -5.33
C TYR A 78 19.75 3.44 -6.13
N ARG A 79 20.75 2.67 -6.55
CA ARG A 79 20.52 1.36 -7.19
C ARG A 79 19.77 0.42 -6.26
N ASN A 80 20.26 0.29 -5.02
CA ASN A 80 19.63 -0.55 -4.00
C ASN A 80 18.22 -0.05 -3.64
N LEU A 81 17.99 1.26 -3.68
CA LEU A 81 16.66 1.84 -3.46
C LEU A 81 15.71 1.44 -4.59
N LEU A 82 16.12 1.56 -5.85
CA LEU A 82 15.30 1.16 -7.00
C LEU A 82 14.92 -0.32 -6.94
N GLU A 83 15.87 -1.20 -6.60
CA GLU A 83 15.63 -2.64 -6.38
C GLU A 83 14.59 -2.87 -5.28
N THR A 84 14.73 -2.15 -4.16
CA THR A 84 13.79 -2.27 -3.03
C THR A 84 12.39 -1.80 -3.42
N VAL A 85 12.29 -0.69 -4.17
CA VAL A 85 11.05 -0.10 -4.68
C VAL A 85 10.35 -1.02 -5.68
N LYS A 86 11.10 -1.66 -6.59
CA LYS A 86 10.55 -2.68 -7.52
C LYS A 86 9.83 -3.82 -6.78
N GLY A 87 10.33 -4.19 -5.60
CA GLY A 87 9.73 -5.22 -4.74
C GLY A 87 8.54 -4.75 -3.89
N VAL A 88 8.07 -3.51 -4.03
CA VAL A 88 6.88 -2.99 -3.33
C VAL A 88 5.62 -3.54 -4.01
N ARG A 89 4.66 -3.99 -3.20
CA ARG A 89 3.36 -4.49 -3.65
C ARG A 89 2.42 -3.32 -3.90
N ILE A 90 1.86 -3.25 -5.10
CA ILE A 90 0.81 -2.29 -5.43
C ILE A 90 -0.49 -2.80 -4.84
N ASP A 91 -0.90 -4.01 -5.21
CA ASP A 91 -2.14 -4.67 -4.79
C ASP A 91 -1.93 -6.19 -4.68
N SER A 92 -3.01 -6.97 -4.70
CA SER A 92 -2.97 -8.42 -4.56
C SER A 92 -2.49 -9.18 -5.80
N GLU A 93 -2.33 -8.50 -6.94
CA GLU A 93 -2.00 -9.09 -8.24
C GLU A 93 -0.64 -8.59 -8.78
N THR A 94 -0.27 -7.35 -8.44
CA THR A 94 0.80 -6.60 -9.09
C THR A 94 1.84 -6.04 -8.11
N LEU A 95 3.10 -6.11 -8.54
CA LEU A 95 4.26 -5.46 -7.92
C LEU A 95 4.68 -4.26 -8.78
N VAL A 96 5.39 -3.31 -8.16
CA VAL A 96 5.96 -2.16 -8.89
C VAL A 96 6.84 -2.61 -10.06
N GLU A 97 7.64 -3.66 -9.87
CA GLU A 97 8.45 -4.26 -10.95
C GLU A 97 7.62 -4.65 -12.17
N LYS A 98 6.50 -5.35 -11.96
CA LYS A 98 5.61 -5.76 -13.06
C LYS A 98 4.95 -4.55 -13.71
N TYR A 99 4.69 -3.50 -12.93
CA TYR A 99 4.01 -2.30 -13.41
C TYR A 99 4.92 -1.42 -14.28
N ILE A 100 6.19 -1.23 -13.89
CA ILE A 100 7.16 -0.46 -14.68
C ILE A 100 7.56 -1.14 -16.01
N VAL A 101 7.34 -2.45 -16.13
CA VAL A 101 7.54 -3.17 -17.40
C VAL A 101 6.44 -2.82 -18.40
N LYS A 102 5.21 -2.64 -17.91
CA LYS A 102 4.04 -2.35 -18.76
C LYS A 102 4.02 -0.91 -19.30
N SER A 103 4.75 0.02 -18.68
CA SER A 103 4.74 1.43 -19.08
C SER A 103 6.10 2.10 -18.85
N ASP A 104 6.71 2.56 -19.94
CA ASP A 104 7.95 3.34 -19.90
C ASP A 104 7.77 4.68 -19.17
N VAL A 105 6.59 5.29 -19.28
CA VAL A 105 6.26 6.52 -18.56
C VAL A 105 6.31 6.30 -17.05
N ILE A 106 5.73 5.18 -16.57
CA ILE A 106 5.76 4.83 -15.15
C ILE A 106 7.20 4.51 -14.73
N ARG A 107 7.97 3.77 -15.54
CA ARG A 107 9.38 3.49 -15.27
C ARG A 107 10.19 4.77 -15.09
N ILE A 108 10.10 5.71 -16.02
CA ILE A 108 10.83 6.98 -15.98
C ILE A 108 10.43 7.79 -14.75
N ARG A 109 9.13 7.87 -14.42
CA ARG A 109 8.64 8.57 -13.22
C ARG A 109 9.21 7.94 -11.94
N VAL A 110 9.12 6.62 -11.81
CA VAL A 110 9.63 5.88 -10.63
C VAL A 110 11.14 6.08 -10.48
N GLU A 111 11.91 5.93 -11.55
CA GLU A 111 13.36 6.15 -11.53
C GLU A 111 13.74 7.60 -11.17
N GLY A 112 13.00 8.58 -11.70
CA GLY A 112 13.18 9.99 -11.37
C GLY A 112 12.95 10.26 -9.88
N ILE A 113 11.91 9.68 -9.29
CA ILE A 113 11.61 9.81 -7.86
C ILE A 113 12.70 9.15 -7.01
N VAL A 114 13.17 7.96 -7.39
CA VAL A 114 14.27 7.27 -6.70
C VAL A 114 15.55 8.11 -6.73
N LYS A 115 15.87 8.74 -7.86
CA LYS A 115 17.02 9.66 -7.98
C LYS A 115 16.87 10.91 -7.09
N GLY A 116 15.63 11.32 -6.82
CA GLY A 116 15.30 12.41 -5.89
C GLY A 116 15.29 12.01 -4.41
N ALA A 117 15.63 10.76 -4.07
CA ALA A 117 15.63 10.29 -2.69
C ALA A 117 16.63 11.07 -1.82
N ARG A 118 16.21 11.39 -0.59
CA ARG A 118 17.01 12.19 0.34
C ARG A 118 18.03 11.33 1.07
N ILE A 119 19.18 11.92 1.39
CA ILE A 119 20.17 11.27 2.25
C ILE A 119 19.73 11.46 3.70
N VAL A 120 19.45 10.34 4.38
CA VAL A 120 19.03 10.33 5.79
C VAL A 120 20.24 10.20 6.71
N LYS A 121 21.27 9.46 6.27
CA LYS A 121 22.48 9.26 7.06
C LYS A 121 23.70 9.14 6.16
N LYS A 122 24.81 9.72 6.62
CA LYS A 122 26.13 9.57 6.01
C LYS A 122 27.13 9.23 7.11
N ARG A 123 27.97 8.21 6.89
CA ARG A 123 28.98 7.76 7.83
C ARG A 123 30.31 7.53 7.11
N HIS A 124 31.40 8.07 7.67
CA HIS A 124 32.75 7.77 7.20
C HIS A 124 33.28 6.58 8.00
N LEU A 125 33.92 5.64 7.30
CA LEU A 125 34.51 4.44 7.89
C LEU A 125 36.03 4.63 8.03
N SER A 126 36.65 3.79 8.86
CA SER A 126 38.09 3.87 9.18
C SER A 126 38.99 3.56 7.97
N ASP A 127 38.50 2.76 7.03
CA ASP A 127 39.16 2.42 5.76
C ASP A 127 39.04 3.54 4.69
N GLY A 128 38.44 4.68 5.03
CA GLY A 128 38.19 5.79 4.11
C GLY A 128 36.94 5.64 3.25
N SER A 129 36.24 4.50 3.32
CA SER A 129 34.96 4.29 2.65
C SER A 129 33.87 5.16 3.29
N VAL A 130 32.81 5.43 2.52
CA VAL A 130 31.64 6.18 2.96
C VAL A 130 30.40 5.32 2.82
N GLU A 131 29.59 5.28 3.88
CA GLU A 131 28.27 4.67 3.87
C GLU A 131 27.20 5.77 3.79
N VAL A 132 26.25 5.60 2.89
CA VAL A 132 25.12 6.49 2.68
C VAL A 132 23.82 5.70 2.81
N LEU A 133 22.90 6.20 3.63
CA LEU A 133 21.53 5.73 3.73
C LEU A 133 20.63 6.76 3.06
N VAL A 134 19.88 6.33 2.05
CA VAL A 134 18.86 7.14 1.38
C VAL A 134 17.47 6.67 1.77
N ALA A 135 16.50 7.59 1.69
CA ALA A 135 15.10 7.27 1.88
C ALA A 135 14.20 8.03 0.91
N MET A 136 13.05 7.43 0.59
CA MET A 136 11.97 8.10 -0.13
C MET A 136 10.60 7.76 0.48
N PRO A 137 9.66 8.72 0.47
CA PRO A 137 8.28 8.44 0.85
C PRO A 137 7.58 7.60 -0.22
N MET A 138 6.68 6.73 0.20
CA MET A 138 5.79 5.99 -0.70
C MET A 138 4.53 6.81 -1.08
N LYS A 139 4.18 7.83 -0.29
CA LYS A 139 3.08 8.76 -0.58
C LYS A 139 3.52 9.85 -1.57
N GLY A 140 2.59 10.69 -2.00
CA GLY A 140 2.86 11.83 -2.87
C GLY A 140 3.31 11.39 -4.26
N ALA A 141 4.46 11.87 -4.70
CA ALA A 141 4.95 11.65 -6.07
C ALA A 141 5.03 10.17 -6.47
N PHE A 142 5.46 9.29 -5.55
CA PHE A 142 5.55 7.85 -5.84
C PHE A 142 4.19 7.21 -6.01
N MET A 143 3.28 7.45 -5.05
CA MET A 143 1.90 6.98 -5.15
C MET A 143 1.22 7.50 -6.42
N ASN A 144 1.42 8.79 -6.74
CA ASN A 144 0.89 9.42 -7.95
C ASN A 144 1.43 8.80 -9.24
N ALA A 145 2.63 8.23 -9.22
CA ALA A 145 3.22 7.57 -10.39
C ALA A 145 2.68 6.16 -10.62
N ILE A 146 2.24 5.47 -9.56
CA ILE A 146 1.83 4.05 -9.63
C ILE A 146 0.31 3.84 -9.56
N VAL A 147 -0.44 4.80 -9.02
CA VAL A 147 -1.91 4.74 -9.01
C VAL A 147 -2.44 5.02 -10.42
N PRO A 148 -3.30 4.15 -10.98
CA PRO A 148 -3.96 4.36 -12.27
C PRO A 148 -4.70 5.71 -12.34
N ASP A 149 -4.83 6.27 -13.54
CA ASP A 149 -5.47 7.58 -13.73
C ASP A 149 -7.00 7.52 -13.52
N ASP A 150 -7.60 6.36 -13.76
CA ASP A 150 -9.02 6.06 -13.55
C ASP A 150 -9.34 5.58 -12.12
N PHE A 151 -8.34 5.50 -11.24
CA PHE A 151 -8.54 5.09 -9.85
C PHE A 151 -9.53 6.01 -9.12
N GLY A 152 -10.57 5.43 -8.52
CA GLY A 152 -11.60 6.19 -7.82
C GLY A 152 -12.53 7.00 -8.73
N SER A 153 -12.42 6.83 -10.05
CA SER A 153 -13.38 7.38 -11.00
C SER A 153 -14.55 6.41 -11.14
N SER A 154 -15.70 6.71 -10.52
CA SER A 154 -16.96 6.01 -10.79
C SER A 154 -17.53 6.38 -12.16
N THR A 155 -16.70 6.40 -13.21
CA THR A 155 -17.19 6.49 -14.59
C THR A 155 -17.07 5.11 -15.21
N VAL A 156 -18.22 4.46 -15.41
CA VAL A 156 -18.34 3.38 -16.39
C VAL A 156 -17.80 3.95 -17.69
N THR A 157 -16.61 3.53 -18.12
CA THR A 157 -16.16 3.83 -19.47
C THR A 157 -17.12 3.08 -20.39
N PRO A 158 -17.87 3.75 -21.28
CA PRO A 158 -18.53 3.03 -22.36
C PRO A 158 -17.44 2.27 -23.10
N LEU A 159 -17.69 0.99 -23.38
CA LEU A 159 -16.79 0.18 -24.21
C LEU A 159 -16.37 0.99 -25.45
N PRO A 160 -15.11 0.94 -25.88
CA PRO A 160 -14.72 1.53 -27.15
C PRO A 160 -15.55 0.84 -28.25
N VAL A 161 -16.51 1.56 -28.84
CA VAL A 161 -17.16 1.11 -30.07
C VAL A 161 -16.09 1.15 -31.14
N LYS A 162 -15.48 -0.01 -31.43
CA LYS A 162 -14.69 -0.19 -32.63
C LYS A 162 -15.63 0.04 -33.82
N PRO A 163 -15.39 1.01 -34.72
CA PRO A 163 -16.09 1.04 -35.98
C PRO A 163 -15.75 -0.25 -36.73
N ALA A 164 -16.76 -1.08 -37.00
CA ALA A 164 -16.57 -2.23 -37.86
C ALA A 164 -16.11 -1.75 -39.25
N PRO A 165 -15.07 -2.35 -39.85
CA PRO A 165 -14.72 -2.05 -41.23
C PRO A 165 -15.84 -2.53 -42.15
N ILE A 166 -16.36 -1.63 -42.97
CA ILE A 166 -17.27 -1.92 -44.07
C ILE A 166 -16.45 -2.72 -45.09
N SER A 167 -16.71 -4.03 -45.19
CA SER A 167 -16.25 -4.82 -46.33
C SER A 167 -17.38 -4.91 -47.36
N PRO A 168 -17.13 -4.62 -48.65
CA PRO A 168 -18.14 -4.72 -49.69
C PRO A 168 -18.48 -6.18 -50.01
N ALA A 169 -19.77 -6.39 -50.27
CA ALA A 169 -20.41 -7.67 -50.54
C ALA A 169 -19.81 -8.41 -51.74
N VAL A 170 -19.61 -9.72 -51.57
CA VAL A 170 -19.50 -10.70 -52.66
C VAL A 170 -20.83 -11.47 -52.70
N PRO A 171 -21.45 -11.69 -53.86
CA PRO A 171 -22.79 -12.27 -53.94
C PRO A 171 -22.77 -13.80 -53.78
N GLU A 172 -23.68 -14.30 -52.95
CA GLU A 172 -24.02 -15.73 -52.83
C GLU A 172 -24.73 -16.25 -54.10
N PRO A 173 -24.49 -17.49 -54.54
CA PRO A 173 -25.41 -18.22 -55.41
C PRO A 173 -26.46 -19.01 -54.60
N LYS A 174 -27.69 -18.99 -55.12
CA LYS A 174 -28.93 -19.63 -54.64
C LYS A 174 -28.97 -21.18 -54.82
N PRO A 175 -29.99 -21.89 -54.29
CA PRO A 175 -29.86 -23.20 -53.63
C PRO A 175 -30.34 -24.42 -54.46
N ALA A 176 -30.05 -25.63 -53.95
CA ALA A 176 -30.65 -26.90 -54.38
C ALA A 176 -30.76 -27.88 -53.16
N PRO A 177 -31.55 -28.97 -53.22
CA PRO A 177 -32.79 -29.11 -52.47
C PRO A 177 -32.70 -30.04 -51.25
N SER A 178 -33.69 -29.88 -50.39
CA SER A 178 -34.00 -30.66 -49.18
C SER A 178 -34.10 -32.16 -49.43
N ARG A 179 -33.38 -32.93 -48.60
CA ARG A 179 -33.63 -34.36 -48.38
C ARG A 179 -34.53 -34.52 -47.15
N PRO A 180 -35.57 -35.37 -47.17
CA PRO A 180 -36.42 -35.57 -46.00
C PRO A 180 -35.66 -36.39 -44.94
N GLU A 181 -35.56 -35.88 -43.72
CA GLU A 181 -35.24 -36.70 -42.55
C GLU A 181 -36.44 -37.61 -42.22
N PRO A 182 -36.22 -38.90 -41.92
CA PRO A 182 -37.28 -39.74 -41.41
C PRO A 182 -37.60 -39.37 -39.95
N SER A 183 -38.89 -39.23 -39.70
CA SER A 183 -39.52 -39.05 -38.40
C SER A 183 -39.04 -40.07 -37.36
N LYS A 184 -38.56 -39.58 -36.21
CA LYS A 184 -38.49 -40.36 -34.97
C LYS A 184 -39.69 -40.02 -34.07
N PRO A 185 -40.29 -41.01 -33.38
CA PRO A 185 -41.50 -40.81 -32.58
C PRO A 185 -41.24 -40.13 -31.22
N MET A 186 -42.28 -39.45 -30.71
CA MET A 186 -42.41 -38.90 -29.33
C MET A 186 -42.36 -40.01 -28.25
N PRO A 187 -42.57 -39.71 -26.95
CA PRO A 187 -41.68 -38.99 -26.03
C PRO A 187 -41.30 -39.89 -24.84
N SER A 188 -40.04 -39.88 -24.39
CA SER A 188 -39.71 -40.52 -23.11
C SER A 188 -40.00 -39.52 -21.99
N ASN A 189 -41.05 -39.77 -21.21
CA ASN A 189 -41.23 -39.21 -19.87
C ASN A 189 -39.97 -39.50 -19.04
N ARG A 190 -39.09 -38.50 -18.92
CA ARG A 190 -38.01 -38.50 -17.93
C ARG A 190 -38.44 -37.55 -16.81
N PRO A 191 -38.58 -38.03 -15.56
CA PRO A 191 -38.79 -37.15 -14.42
C PRO A 191 -37.65 -36.14 -14.34
N GLU A 192 -38.00 -34.87 -14.29
CA GLU A 192 -37.08 -33.77 -14.01
C GLU A 192 -36.42 -34.03 -12.65
N PRO A 193 -35.08 -33.99 -12.54
CA PRO A 193 -34.43 -34.15 -11.24
C PRO A 193 -34.89 -33.02 -10.30
N PRO A 194 -35.15 -33.31 -9.02
CA PRO A 194 -35.68 -32.31 -8.09
C PRO A 194 -34.71 -31.13 -8.00
N LYS A 195 -35.27 -29.93 -8.18
CA LYS A 195 -34.59 -28.65 -8.03
C LYS A 195 -33.80 -28.67 -6.70
N PRO A 196 -32.47 -28.43 -6.71
CA PRO A 196 -31.70 -28.39 -5.48
C PRO A 196 -32.33 -27.40 -4.50
N ALA A 197 -32.60 -27.84 -3.27
CA ALA A 197 -33.10 -26.97 -2.22
C ALA A 197 -32.17 -25.73 -2.08
N PRO A 198 -32.72 -24.55 -1.75
CA PRO A 198 -31.90 -23.38 -1.45
C PRO A 198 -30.86 -23.76 -0.39
N ILE A 199 -29.58 -23.61 -0.73
CA ILE A 199 -28.49 -23.78 0.22
C ILE A 199 -28.77 -22.78 1.35
N PRO A 200 -28.90 -23.21 2.62
CA PRO A 200 -29.09 -22.28 3.71
C PRO A 200 -27.94 -21.26 3.72
N PRO A 201 -28.21 -19.97 3.98
CA PRO A 201 -27.15 -18.97 4.04
C PRO A 201 -26.06 -19.47 5.01
N PRO A 202 -24.77 -19.31 4.67
CA PRO A 202 -23.68 -19.77 5.54
C PRO A 202 -23.90 -19.20 6.94
N PRO A 203 -23.63 -19.99 8.01
CA PRO A 203 -23.91 -19.58 9.37
C PRO A 203 -23.32 -18.21 9.62
N SER A 204 -24.17 -17.26 10.03
CA SER A 204 -23.79 -15.89 10.34
C SER A 204 -22.75 -15.91 11.44
N SER A 205 -21.48 -15.78 11.05
CA SER A 205 -20.39 -15.68 12.01
C SER A 205 -20.63 -14.47 12.92
N PRO A 206 -20.45 -14.61 14.25
CA PRO A 206 -20.68 -13.50 15.16
C PRO A 206 -19.76 -12.32 14.84
N SER A 207 -20.29 -11.10 14.96
CA SER A 207 -19.54 -9.87 14.74
C SER A 207 -18.41 -9.75 15.76
N THR A 208 -17.22 -9.38 15.29
CA THR A 208 -16.05 -9.12 16.14
C THR A 208 -15.86 -7.63 16.42
N THR A 209 -16.80 -6.80 15.97
CA THR A 209 -16.66 -5.35 15.97
C THR A 209 -16.68 -4.77 17.37
N VAL A 210 -15.60 -4.10 17.77
CA VAL A 210 -15.53 -3.24 18.96
C VAL A 210 -15.67 -1.79 18.52
N PHE A 211 -16.71 -1.12 19.01
CA PHE A 211 -16.99 0.28 18.70
C PHE A 211 -17.81 0.92 19.83
N SER A 212 -17.41 2.12 20.26
CA SER A 212 -18.02 2.84 21.38
C SER A 212 -19.36 3.51 21.02
N GLY A 213 -19.79 3.44 19.76
CA GLY A 213 -20.99 4.13 19.27
C GLY A 213 -20.70 5.51 18.70
N GLY A 214 -21.73 6.21 18.24
CA GLY A 214 -21.61 7.52 17.60
C GLY A 214 -21.07 7.46 16.16
N ILE A 215 -20.31 8.49 15.77
CA ILE A 215 -19.70 8.61 14.44
C ILE A 215 -18.32 7.93 14.48
N ALA A 216 -18.11 6.95 13.61
CA ALA A 216 -16.81 6.30 13.47
C ALA A 216 -15.85 7.25 12.75
N THR A 217 -14.66 7.41 13.31
CA THR A 217 -13.68 8.36 12.77
C THR A 217 -12.57 7.71 11.96
N GLY A 218 -12.51 6.38 11.98
CA GLY A 218 -11.53 5.55 11.31
C GLY A 218 -11.82 4.08 11.56
N VAL A 219 -11.04 3.20 10.95
CA VAL A 219 -11.15 1.76 11.16
C VAL A 219 -9.78 1.13 11.35
N VAL A 220 -9.70 0.22 12.32
CA VAL A 220 -8.56 -0.67 12.54
C VAL A 220 -9.00 -2.09 12.21
N ILE A 221 -8.30 -2.74 11.29
CA ILE A 221 -8.55 -4.13 10.93
C ILE A 221 -7.43 -5.01 11.50
N ASP A 222 -7.76 -5.87 12.45
CA ASP A 222 -6.85 -6.90 12.96
C ASP A 222 -6.80 -8.07 11.98
N GLY A 223 -5.74 -8.10 11.17
CA GLY A 223 -5.41 -9.17 10.23
C GLY A 223 -4.26 -10.07 10.71
N ARG A 224 -3.87 -9.99 11.99
CA ARG A 224 -2.78 -10.81 12.53
C ARG A 224 -3.12 -12.30 12.42
N GLY A 225 -2.11 -13.12 12.13
CA GLY A 225 -2.28 -14.56 11.93
C GLY A 225 -2.88 -14.94 10.57
N LEU A 226 -3.37 -13.98 9.78
CA LEU A 226 -3.91 -14.25 8.44
C LEU A 226 -2.84 -14.29 7.36
N GLY A 227 -1.55 -14.22 7.70
CA GLY A 227 -0.43 -14.16 6.75
C GLY A 227 -0.54 -13.01 5.74
N LEU A 228 -1.15 -11.90 6.16
CA LEU A 228 -1.35 -10.72 5.34
C LEU A 228 0.00 -10.05 5.04
N LYS A 229 0.16 -9.53 3.83
CA LYS A 229 1.32 -8.72 3.41
C LYS A 229 0.87 -7.30 3.12
N PRO A 230 1.65 -6.28 3.49
CA PRO A 230 1.30 -4.89 3.23
C PRO A 230 1.47 -4.55 1.73
N ALA A 231 0.66 -3.63 1.25
CA ALA A 231 0.62 -3.14 -0.13
C ALA A 231 0.20 -1.66 -0.16
N LEU A 232 0.35 -1.00 -1.32
CA LEU A 232 -0.03 0.40 -1.48
C LEU A 232 -1.54 0.60 -1.60
N LEU A 233 -2.24 -0.36 -2.22
CA LEU A 233 -3.67 -0.35 -2.52
C LEU A 233 -4.36 -1.63 -1.97
N PRO A 234 -4.34 -1.89 -0.64
CA PRO A 234 -4.99 -3.06 -0.06
C PRO A 234 -6.52 -2.90 -0.10
N ARG A 235 -7.24 -3.92 -0.57
CA ARG A 235 -8.72 -3.90 -0.54
C ARG A 235 -9.29 -4.52 0.72
N ILE A 236 -10.47 -4.06 1.11
CA ILE A 236 -11.32 -4.75 2.10
C ILE A 236 -12.56 -5.26 1.35
N VAL A 237 -12.85 -6.54 1.49
CA VAL A 237 -13.94 -7.22 0.77
C VAL A 237 -14.85 -7.98 1.74
N ASP A 238 -16.08 -8.24 1.30
CA ASP A 238 -16.99 -9.16 2.00
C ASP A 238 -16.78 -10.62 1.57
N PRO A 239 -17.48 -11.60 2.18
CA PRO A 239 -17.37 -13.01 1.81
C PRO A 239 -17.74 -13.34 0.36
N GLN A 240 -18.53 -12.50 -0.31
CA GLN A 240 -18.88 -12.64 -1.72
C GLN A 240 -17.80 -12.07 -2.64
N GLY A 241 -16.76 -11.43 -2.07
CA GLY A 241 -15.70 -10.77 -2.82
C GLY A 241 -16.05 -9.36 -3.27
N SER A 242 -17.20 -8.82 -2.83
CA SER A 242 -17.59 -7.45 -3.16
C SER A 242 -16.73 -6.46 -2.40
N GLU A 243 -16.23 -5.46 -3.09
CA GLU A 243 -15.40 -4.42 -2.50
C GLU A 243 -16.18 -3.58 -1.48
N ILE A 244 -15.58 -3.34 -0.32
CA ILE A 244 -16.07 -2.43 0.71
C ILE A 244 -15.21 -1.15 0.73
N TYR A 245 -13.93 -1.26 0.38
CA TYR A 245 -12.96 -0.18 0.48
C TYR A 245 -11.97 -0.19 -0.70
N VAL A 246 -11.56 1.02 -1.14
CA VAL A 246 -10.63 1.38 -2.22
C VAL A 246 -11.28 1.92 -3.50
N GLY A 247 -11.49 1.11 -4.54
CA GLY A 247 -11.75 1.53 -5.92
C GLY A 247 -13.01 2.38 -6.14
N GLN A 248 -14.03 2.27 -5.28
CA GLN A 248 -15.24 3.10 -5.34
C GLN A 248 -15.40 4.10 -4.18
N VAL A 249 -14.50 4.04 -3.20
CA VAL A 249 -14.63 4.82 -1.95
C VAL A 249 -13.55 5.87 -1.83
N VAL A 250 -12.36 5.60 -2.36
CA VAL A 250 -11.18 6.44 -2.23
C VAL A 250 -10.91 7.15 -3.53
N THR A 251 -10.81 8.48 -3.49
CA THR A 251 -10.39 9.27 -4.65
C THR A 251 -8.90 9.12 -4.89
N ARG A 252 -8.47 9.32 -6.13
CA ARG A 252 -7.04 9.36 -6.49
C ARG A 252 -6.26 10.37 -5.64
N THR A 253 -6.82 11.55 -5.41
CA THR A 253 -6.20 12.59 -4.57
C THR A 253 -5.93 12.09 -3.15
N ASN A 254 -6.95 11.51 -2.50
CA ASN A 254 -6.80 11.02 -1.13
C ASN A 254 -5.83 9.83 -1.06
N ALA A 255 -5.86 8.93 -2.04
CA ALA A 255 -4.88 7.85 -2.14
C ALA A 255 -3.44 8.38 -2.26
N VAL A 256 -3.21 9.41 -3.07
CA VAL A 256 -1.89 10.02 -3.28
C VAL A 256 -1.39 10.73 -2.03
N GLU A 257 -2.21 11.58 -1.43
CA GLU A 257 -1.80 12.43 -0.31
C GLU A 257 -1.70 11.65 1.00
N GLN A 258 -2.72 10.83 1.28
CA GLN A 258 -2.85 10.15 2.57
C GLN A 258 -2.28 8.72 2.51
N GLY A 259 -2.20 8.10 1.34
CA GLY A 259 -1.96 6.65 1.23
C GLY A 259 -3.19 5.86 1.69
N VAL A 260 -3.56 4.82 0.95
CA VAL A 260 -4.83 4.10 1.16
C VAL A 260 -4.94 3.43 2.54
N ALA A 261 -3.84 2.94 3.11
CA ALA A 261 -3.86 2.37 4.45
C ALA A 261 -2.57 2.70 5.23
N GLY A 262 -2.68 2.76 6.55
CA GLY A 262 -1.55 2.66 7.46
C GLY A 262 -1.35 1.22 7.91
N TYR A 263 -0.14 0.90 8.39
CA TYR A 263 0.19 -0.43 8.87
C TYR A 263 0.82 -0.40 10.27
N ALA A 264 0.44 -1.36 11.11
CA ALA A 264 0.94 -1.50 12.47
C ALA A 264 1.13 -2.98 12.85
N LYS A 265 1.84 -3.23 13.96
CA LYS A 265 2.02 -4.57 14.53
C LYS A 265 1.15 -4.86 15.75
N ASP A 266 0.55 -3.83 16.34
CA ASP A 266 -0.28 -3.94 17.54
C ASP A 266 -1.61 -3.20 17.35
N VAL A 267 -2.70 -3.84 17.79
CA VAL A 267 -4.08 -3.32 17.64
C VAL A 267 -4.34 -2.12 18.53
N LYS A 268 -3.83 -2.14 19.76
CA LYS A 268 -4.02 -1.03 20.70
C LYS A 268 -3.25 0.19 20.23
N ALA A 269 -2.01 0.02 19.77
CA ALA A 269 -1.24 1.10 19.16
C ALA A 269 -1.91 1.65 17.90
N ALA A 270 -2.48 0.77 17.06
CA ALA A 270 -3.24 1.19 15.87
C ALA A 270 -4.49 2.00 16.22
N ALA A 271 -5.25 1.59 17.24
CA ALA A 271 -6.46 2.29 17.67
C ALA A 271 -6.18 3.67 18.30
N ASN A 272 -4.95 3.91 18.78
CA ASN A 272 -4.54 5.22 19.32
C ASN A 272 -3.75 6.05 18.28
N ASN A 273 -3.70 5.63 17.03
CA ASN A 273 -2.92 6.30 16.00
C ASN A 273 -3.70 7.48 15.40
N PHE A 274 -3.00 8.60 15.17
CA PHE A 274 -3.57 9.82 14.62
C PHE A 274 -4.32 9.63 13.28
N ARG A 275 -3.98 8.61 12.47
CA ARG A 275 -4.67 8.34 11.19
C ARG A 275 -6.13 7.95 11.40
N VAL A 276 -6.46 7.21 12.45
CA VAL A 276 -7.85 6.75 12.71
C VAL A 276 -8.59 7.64 13.72
N THR A 277 -7.88 8.65 14.25
CA THR A 277 -8.35 9.68 15.20
C THR A 277 -9.05 9.06 16.43
N ASP A 278 -10.02 9.76 17.03
CA ASP A 278 -10.38 9.50 18.43
C ASP A 278 -11.41 8.40 18.67
N ASN A 279 -12.22 8.02 17.68
CA ASN A 279 -13.26 6.99 17.83
C ASN A 279 -13.23 5.98 16.66
N PRO A 280 -12.15 5.19 16.55
CA PRO A 280 -12.05 4.17 15.52
C PRO A 280 -12.93 2.96 15.82
N VAL A 281 -13.44 2.33 14.77
CA VAL A 281 -14.01 0.99 14.87
C VAL A 281 -12.92 -0.07 14.71
N VAL A 282 -12.87 -1.06 15.61
CA VAL A 282 -11.91 -2.18 15.52
C VAL A 282 -12.65 -3.42 15.07
N MET A 283 -12.18 -4.07 14.00
CA MET A 283 -12.76 -5.29 13.44
C MET A 283 -11.69 -6.33 13.17
N LYS A 284 -12.05 -7.61 13.14
CA LYS A 284 -11.13 -8.70 12.79
C LYS A 284 -11.33 -9.16 11.35
N GLY A 285 -10.22 -9.31 10.61
CA GLY A 285 -10.23 -9.97 9.32
C GLY A 285 -10.44 -11.48 9.47
N THR A 286 -11.17 -12.08 8.54
CA THR A 286 -11.37 -13.53 8.49
C THR A 286 -10.34 -14.23 7.62
N ARG A 287 -9.90 -13.57 6.54
CA ARG A 287 -8.94 -14.14 5.57
C ARG A 287 -8.12 -13.07 4.86
N ALA A 288 -6.88 -13.39 4.52
CA ALA A 288 -6.13 -12.67 3.49
C ALA A 288 -6.50 -13.20 2.10
N VAL A 289 -6.76 -12.31 1.15
CA VAL A 289 -7.26 -12.62 -0.20
C VAL A 289 -6.26 -12.16 -1.27
N GLY A 290 -6.37 -12.82 -2.42
CA GLY A 290 -5.55 -12.58 -3.61
C GLY A 290 -4.15 -13.20 -3.51
N ASN A 291 -3.47 -13.26 -4.64
CA ASN A 291 -2.23 -14.03 -4.80
C ASN A 291 -1.11 -13.53 -3.89
N ALA A 292 -0.99 -12.20 -3.74
CA ALA A 292 -0.01 -11.59 -2.84
C ALA A 292 -0.46 -11.52 -1.38
N ARG A 293 -1.70 -11.96 -1.06
CA ARG A 293 -2.30 -11.92 0.29
C ARG A 293 -2.32 -10.53 0.92
N THR A 294 -2.73 -9.53 0.16
CA THR A 294 -2.75 -8.12 0.60
C THR A 294 -4.14 -7.61 0.94
N ASP A 295 -5.17 -8.25 0.39
CA ASP A 295 -6.56 -7.87 0.56
C ASP A 295 -7.14 -8.58 1.79
N ILE A 296 -8.09 -7.96 2.48
CA ILE A 296 -8.66 -8.48 3.72
C ILE A 296 -10.14 -8.77 3.50
N MET A 297 -10.55 -9.98 3.84
CA MET A 297 -11.95 -10.35 3.91
C MET A 297 -12.49 -10.14 5.33
N LEU A 298 -13.67 -9.56 5.46
CA LEU A 298 -14.42 -9.46 6.72
C LEU A 298 -15.50 -10.55 6.80
N ALA A 299 -15.95 -10.85 8.02
CA ALA A 299 -17.19 -11.60 8.21
C ALA A 299 -18.39 -10.79 7.70
N GLN A 300 -19.45 -11.46 7.24
CA GLN A 300 -20.63 -10.78 6.68
C GLN A 300 -21.21 -9.71 7.64
N ALA A 301 -21.31 -10.03 8.93
CA ALA A 301 -21.83 -9.12 9.94
C ALA A 301 -20.97 -7.85 10.09
N ASP A 302 -19.64 -8.01 10.10
CA ASP A 302 -18.69 -6.89 10.19
C ASP A 302 -18.65 -6.07 8.90
N ALA A 303 -18.77 -6.72 7.74
CA ALA A 303 -18.86 -6.05 6.44
C ALA A 303 -20.10 -5.14 6.34
N VAL A 304 -21.27 -5.64 6.75
CA VAL A 304 -22.51 -4.84 6.81
C VAL A 304 -22.35 -3.67 7.79
N LYS A 305 -21.76 -3.92 8.96
CA LYS A 305 -21.52 -2.87 9.95
C LYS A 305 -20.57 -1.79 9.44
N LEU A 306 -19.49 -2.16 8.74
CA LEU A 306 -18.54 -1.22 8.17
C LEU A 306 -19.21 -0.32 7.11
N ARG A 307 -20.02 -0.90 6.21
CA ARG A 307 -20.79 -0.13 5.22
C ARG A 307 -21.76 0.85 5.86
N ASN A 308 -22.47 0.42 6.91
CA ASN A 308 -23.40 1.28 7.64
C ASN A 308 -22.69 2.44 8.35
N LEU A 309 -21.51 2.20 8.92
CA LEU A 309 -20.71 3.24 9.57
C LEU A 309 -20.14 4.22 8.52
N SER A 310 -19.64 3.72 7.40
CA SER A 310 -19.13 4.57 6.30
C SER A 310 -20.23 5.33 5.58
N GLY A 311 -21.50 4.88 5.64
CA GLY A 311 -22.63 5.67 5.14
C GLY A 311 -22.97 6.88 6.02
N LYS A 312 -22.46 6.93 7.26
CA LYS A 312 -22.73 8.00 8.24
C LYS A 312 -21.56 8.98 8.41
N GLY A 313 -20.44 8.76 7.74
CA GLY A 313 -19.24 9.58 7.87
C GLY A 313 -18.25 9.32 6.75
N ASP A 314 -17.18 10.10 6.69
CA ASP A 314 -16.27 10.15 5.53
C ASP A 314 -14.91 9.46 5.75
N PHE A 315 -14.77 8.74 6.87
CA PHE A 315 -13.47 8.23 7.31
C PHE A 315 -12.81 7.28 6.29
N LEU A 316 -13.59 6.47 5.57
CA LEU A 316 -13.06 5.64 4.49
C LEU A 316 -12.61 6.49 3.30
N GLN A 317 -13.39 7.49 2.87
CA GLN A 317 -12.99 8.36 1.76
C GLN A 317 -11.68 9.10 2.09
N ASN A 318 -11.49 9.47 3.35
CA ASN A 318 -10.29 10.11 3.88
C ASN A 318 -9.13 9.14 4.22
N CYS A 319 -9.22 7.88 3.79
CA CYS A 319 -8.19 6.85 4.01
C CYS A 319 -7.85 6.58 5.49
N ARG A 320 -8.80 6.76 6.41
CA ARG A 320 -8.58 6.54 7.85
C ARG A 320 -8.69 5.06 8.20
N VAL A 321 -7.78 4.28 7.63
CA VAL A 321 -7.73 2.83 7.74
C VAL A 321 -6.34 2.42 8.22
N ILE A 322 -6.26 1.65 9.31
CA ILE A 322 -5.03 0.95 9.72
C ILE A 322 -5.25 -0.55 9.68
N ILE A 323 -4.28 -1.24 9.09
CA ILE A 323 -4.23 -2.69 9.01
C ILE A 323 -3.14 -3.19 9.95
N VAL A 324 -3.50 -4.13 10.82
CA VAL A 324 -2.56 -4.81 11.72
C VAL A 324 -2.27 -6.19 11.17
N TYR A 325 -0.99 -6.57 11.01
CA TYR A 325 -0.59 -7.84 10.40
C TYR A 325 0.63 -8.49 11.03
#